data_AF-A0A1D9P4Z3-F1
#
_entry.id   AF-A0A1D9P4Z3-F1
#
_cell.length_a   1.000
_cell.length_b   1.000
_cell.length_c   1.000
_cell.angle_alpha   90.00
_cell.angle_beta   90.00
_cell.angle_gamma   90.00
#
_symmetry.space_group_name_H-M   'P 1'
#
loop_
_entity.id
_entity.type
_entity.pdbx_description
1 polymer ?
#
loop_
_entity_poly.entity_id
_entity_poly.type
_entity_poly.pdbx_seq_one_letter_code
_entity_poly.pdbx_strand_id
1 'polypeptide(L)'
;MAIASVLKMADQMVLILPITIISAVLLLRTGENARIKGDAAIAMISVGALAFGYLLMNIFSTSSNLTGDVCSTLFGSTSILTLTLEEVVICVVLSIIVVVVFVFLYNKIFAVTFDENFASATGTNTKRYNLLIAVMIAVIIVLAMNLVGSLLISALVIFPALSAMSIFKSFLKVTVCAAILSVVCAFTGIIISILAGTPVGSTIVAADVVAFAICYLAGKIVGGRA
;
A
#
# COMPACT_ATOMS: atom_id res chain seq x y z
N MET A 1 3.23 -11.92 -7.73
CA MET A 1 4.62 -11.92 -7.26
C MET A 1 5.17 -13.33 -7.20
N ALA A 2 4.92 -14.15 -6.16
CA ALA A 2 5.55 -15.49 -6.04
C ALA A 2 5.35 -16.42 -7.26
N ILE A 3 4.15 -16.45 -7.85
CA ILE A 3 3.90 -17.25 -9.06
C ILE A 3 4.64 -16.66 -10.28
N ALA A 4 4.68 -15.32 -10.40
CA ALA A 4 5.36 -14.63 -11.48
C ALA A 4 6.90 -14.78 -11.39
N SER A 5 7.45 -14.79 -10.17
CA SER A 5 8.87 -15.03 -9.94
C SER A 5 9.28 -16.47 -10.26
N VAL A 6 8.46 -17.46 -9.89
CA VAL A 6 8.66 -18.86 -10.26
C VAL A 6 8.62 -19.07 -11.78
N LEU A 7 7.73 -18.37 -12.49
CA LEU A 7 7.62 -18.46 -13.95
C LEU A 7 8.72 -17.69 -14.70
N LYS A 8 9.68 -17.05 -14.01
CA LYS A 8 10.69 -16.13 -14.59
C LYS A 8 10.09 -14.98 -15.41
N MET A 9 8.86 -14.59 -15.10
CA MET A 9 8.15 -13.46 -15.73
C MET A 9 8.02 -12.27 -14.76
N ALA A 10 8.91 -12.17 -13.78
CA ALA A 10 8.84 -11.22 -12.67
C ALA A 10 8.85 -9.74 -13.11
N ASP A 11 9.42 -9.44 -14.27
CA ASP A 11 9.54 -8.08 -14.81
C ASP A 11 8.27 -7.54 -15.48
N GLN A 12 7.24 -8.36 -15.68
CA GLN A 12 6.06 -7.90 -16.41
C GLN A 12 5.05 -7.24 -15.45
N MET A 13 5.27 -5.97 -15.16
CA MET A 13 4.26 -5.09 -14.53
C MET A 13 2.90 -5.20 -15.24
N VAL A 14 2.94 -5.45 -16.56
CA VAL A 14 1.79 -5.74 -17.44
C VAL A 14 1.00 -6.99 -17.05
N LEU A 15 1.63 -8.03 -16.46
CA LEU A 15 0.94 -9.22 -15.95
C LEU A 15 0.45 -9.05 -14.51
N ILE A 16 1.22 -8.39 -13.67
CA ILE A 16 0.90 -8.25 -12.24
C ILE A 16 -0.32 -7.33 -12.05
N LEU A 17 -0.41 -6.25 -12.84
CA LEU A 17 -1.48 -5.26 -12.76
C LEU A 17 -2.90 -5.84 -13.02
N PRO A 18 -3.17 -6.57 -14.11
CA PRO A 18 -4.49 -7.15 -14.33
C PRO A 18 -4.84 -8.22 -13.27
N ILE A 19 -3.88 -9.05 -12.85
CA ILE A 19 -4.13 -10.09 -11.83
C ILE A 19 -4.49 -9.47 -10.48
N THR A 20 -3.80 -8.41 -10.08
CA THR A 20 -4.07 -7.71 -8.81
C THR A 20 -5.39 -6.95 -8.86
N ILE A 21 -5.72 -6.31 -9.98
CA ILE A 21 -7.04 -5.68 -10.18
C ILE A 21 -8.15 -6.74 -10.08
N ILE A 22 -8.03 -7.86 -10.79
CA ILE A 22 -9.02 -8.95 -10.74
C ILE A 22 -9.17 -9.44 -9.29
N SER A 23 -8.06 -9.63 -8.59
CA SER A 23 -8.04 -10.09 -7.19
C SER A 23 -8.71 -9.07 -6.27
N ALA A 24 -8.43 -7.77 -6.41
CA ALA A 24 -9.07 -6.70 -5.65
C ALA A 24 -10.60 -6.67 -5.89
N VAL A 25 -11.03 -6.80 -7.14
CA VAL A 25 -12.46 -6.86 -7.50
C VAL A 25 -13.14 -8.08 -6.91
N LEU A 26 -12.47 -9.24 -6.95
CA LEU A 26 -13.01 -10.50 -6.43
C LEU A 26 -13.13 -10.46 -4.90
N LEU A 27 -12.11 -9.92 -4.21
CA LEU A 27 -12.14 -9.70 -2.76
C LEU A 27 -13.25 -8.73 -2.35
N LEU A 28 -13.43 -7.61 -3.06
CA LEU A 28 -14.52 -6.69 -2.79
C LEU A 28 -15.90 -7.36 -2.89
N ARG A 29 -16.13 -8.13 -3.97
CA ARG A 29 -17.42 -8.81 -4.18
C ARG A 29 -17.67 -9.93 -3.18
N THR A 30 -16.64 -10.67 -2.80
CA THR A 30 -16.75 -11.73 -1.79
C THR A 30 -16.94 -11.14 -0.39
N GLY A 31 -16.34 -9.98 -0.09
CA GLY A 31 -16.50 -9.28 1.17
C GLY A 31 -17.93 -8.80 1.46
N GLU A 32 -18.70 -8.42 0.42
CA GLU A 32 -20.12 -8.03 0.57
C GLU A 32 -21.04 -9.18 1.02
N ASN A 33 -20.66 -10.45 0.78
CA ASN A 33 -21.52 -11.62 0.97
C ASN A 33 -20.94 -12.69 1.92
N ALA A 34 -19.78 -12.43 2.54
CA ALA A 34 -19.11 -13.41 3.39
C ALA A 34 -19.77 -13.49 4.78
N ARG A 35 -20.02 -14.72 5.27
CA ARG A 35 -20.50 -14.97 6.65
C ARG A 35 -19.43 -14.70 7.72
N ILE A 36 -18.18 -14.53 7.30
CA ILE A 36 -17.02 -14.20 8.14
C ILE A 36 -16.83 -12.69 8.07
N LYS A 37 -16.52 -12.02 9.19
CA LYS A 37 -16.17 -10.58 9.19
C LYS A 37 -15.11 -10.31 8.11
N GLY A 38 -15.37 -9.35 7.22
CA GLY A 38 -14.53 -9.07 6.04
C GLY A 38 -13.05 -8.95 6.38
N ASP A 39 -12.71 -8.28 7.49
CA ASP A 39 -11.33 -8.11 7.96
C ASP A 39 -10.62 -9.43 8.26
N ALA A 40 -11.32 -10.39 8.87
CA ALA A 40 -10.77 -11.70 9.18
C ALA A 40 -10.54 -12.53 7.90
N ALA A 41 -11.42 -12.42 6.91
CA ALA A 41 -11.24 -13.08 5.61
C ALA A 41 -10.03 -12.51 4.86
N ILE A 42 -9.87 -11.18 4.85
CA ILE A 42 -8.70 -10.52 4.23
C ILE A 42 -7.41 -10.96 4.92
N ALA A 43 -7.38 -11.01 6.26
CA ALA A 43 -6.21 -11.45 7.01
C ALA A 43 -5.84 -12.92 6.69
N MET A 44 -6.82 -13.83 6.70
CA MET A 44 -6.60 -15.25 6.37
C MET A 44 -6.08 -15.45 4.95
N ILE A 45 -6.68 -14.77 3.97
CA ILE A 45 -6.26 -14.86 2.56
C ILE A 45 -4.85 -14.29 2.40
N SER A 46 -4.52 -13.18 3.06
CA SER A 46 -3.20 -12.55 2.97
C SER A 46 -2.10 -13.45 3.53
N VAL A 47 -2.30 -14.03 4.72
CA VAL A 47 -1.32 -14.95 5.34
C VAL A 47 -1.22 -16.24 4.54
N GLY A 48 -2.35 -16.78 4.07
CA GLY A 48 -2.37 -17.98 3.22
C GLY A 48 -1.64 -17.78 1.89
N ALA A 49 -1.86 -16.64 1.23
CA ALA A 49 -1.20 -16.30 -0.03
C ALA A 49 0.32 -16.12 0.14
N LEU A 50 0.77 -15.51 1.24
CA LEU A 50 2.19 -15.39 1.56
C LEU A 50 2.84 -16.74 1.83
N ALA A 51 2.21 -17.58 2.66
CA ALA A 51 2.72 -18.91 2.98
C ALA A 51 2.79 -19.82 1.75
N PHE A 52 1.73 -19.83 0.94
CA PHE A 52 1.69 -20.60 -0.31
C PHE A 52 2.68 -20.06 -1.35
N GLY A 53 2.83 -18.74 -1.44
CA GLY A 53 3.83 -18.10 -2.29
C GLY A 53 5.26 -18.48 -1.93
N TYR A 54 5.60 -18.47 -0.64
CA TYR A 54 6.90 -18.92 -0.15
C TYR A 54 7.14 -20.41 -0.44
N LEU A 55 6.13 -21.27 -0.22
CA LEU A 55 6.20 -22.70 -0.53
C LEU A 55 6.47 -22.94 -2.02
N LEU A 56 5.77 -22.23 -2.91
CA LEU A 56 5.99 -22.29 -4.36
C LEU A 56 7.43 -21.89 -4.72
N MET A 57 7.92 -20.78 -4.17
CA MET A 57 9.29 -20.34 -4.42
C MET A 57 10.31 -21.37 -3.92
N ASN A 58 10.05 -22.03 -2.78
CA ASN A 58 10.92 -23.06 -2.22
C ASN A 58 10.97 -24.35 -3.07
N ILE A 59 9.82 -24.79 -3.61
CA ILE A 59 9.74 -26.03 -4.41
C ILE A 59 10.28 -25.83 -5.83
N PHE A 60 10.01 -24.68 -6.44
CA PHE A 60 10.28 -24.45 -7.86
C PHE A 60 11.52 -23.59 -8.15
N SER A 61 12.08 -22.85 -7.19
CA SER A 61 13.29 -22.03 -7.44
C SER A 61 14.57 -22.81 -7.14
N THR A 62 15.46 -22.88 -8.13
CA THR A 62 16.83 -23.41 -8.04
C THR A 62 17.83 -22.31 -7.62
N SER A 63 17.44 -21.34 -6.78
CA SER A 63 18.38 -20.33 -6.29
C SER A 63 18.99 -20.76 -4.95
N SER A 64 20.31 -20.66 -4.84
CA SER A 64 21.06 -21.00 -3.61
C SER A 64 20.80 -20.04 -2.43
N ASN A 65 20.12 -18.91 -2.68
CA ASN A 65 19.84 -17.85 -1.72
C ASN A 65 18.35 -17.45 -1.68
N LEU A 66 17.45 -18.44 -1.54
CA LEU A 66 15.99 -18.21 -1.44
C LEU A 66 15.62 -17.16 -0.38
N THR A 67 16.29 -17.18 0.78
CA THR A 67 16.06 -16.20 1.86
C THR A 67 16.34 -14.76 1.40
N GLY A 68 17.39 -14.55 0.60
CA GLY A 68 17.73 -13.25 0.04
C GLY A 68 16.70 -12.73 -0.96
N ASP A 69 16.22 -13.60 -1.86
CA ASP A 69 15.18 -13.27 -2.85
C ASP A 69 13.85 -12.91 -2.18
N VAL A 70 13.48 -13.63 -1.12
CA VAL A 70 12.26 -13.35 -0.36
C VAL A 70 12.41 -12.05 0.43
N CYS A 71 13.50 -11.88 1.18
CA CYS A 71 13.73 -10.67 1.96
C CYS A 71 13.78 -9.41 1.07
N SER A 72 14.45 -9.49 -0.10
CA SER A 72 14.49 -8.38 -1.05
C SER A 72 13.14 -8.10 -1.71
N THR A 73 12.31 -9.10 -1.98
CA THR A 73 10.95 -8.89 -2.51
C THR A 73 10.01 -8.27 -1.46
N LEU A 74 10.14 -8.70 -0.19
CA LEU A 74 9.27 -8.25 0.90
C LEU A 74 9.64 -6.85 1.42
N PHE A 75 10.93 -6.60 1.63
CA PHE A 75 11.46 -5.36 2.21
C PHE A 75 12.07 -4.41 1.17
N GLY A 76 12.05 -4.77 -0.10
CA GLY A 76 12.73 -4.02 -1.16
C GLY A 76 14.23 -4.29 -1.17
N SER A 77 14.79 -4.35 -2.37
CA SER A 77 16.24 -4.30 -2.58
C SER A 77 16.68 -2.85 -2.79
N THR A 78 17.99 -2.61 -2.90
CA THR A 78 18.60 -1.36 -3.37
C THR A 78 18.13 -0.92 -4.78
N SER A 79 17.17 -1.61 -5.40
CA SER A 79 16.61 -1.30 -6.71
C SER A 79 15.92 0.06 -6.81
N ILE A 80 15.55 0.69 -5.69
CA ILE A 80 15.15 2.12 -5.69
C ILE A 80 16.25 3.02 -6.27
N LEU A 81 17.52 2.59 -6.20
CA LEU A 81 18.69 3.29 -6.73
C LEU A 81 19.06 2.86 -8.16
N THR A 82 18.45 1.80 -8.70
CA THR A 82 18.75 1.25 -10.04
C THR A 82 17.55 1.28 -10.97
N LEU A 83 16.61 2.20 -10.75
CA LEU A 83 15.46 2.40 -11.63
C LEU A 83 15.89 2.96 -12.98
N THR A 84 15.30 2.40 -14.04
CA THR A 84 15.45 2.95 -15.39
C THR A 84 14.58 4.19 -15.57
N LEU A 85 14.97 5.10 -16.47
CA LEU A 85 14.18 6.29 -16.78
C LEU A 85 12.76 5.94 -17.27
N GLU A 86 12.60 4.82 -17.98
CA GLU A 86 11.30 4.36 -18.48
C GLU A 86 10.34 3.99 -17.34
N GLU A 87 10.82 3.25 -16.34
CA GLU A 87 10.02 2.87 -15.17
C GLU A 87 9.58 4.09 -14.36
N VAL A 88 10.48 5.07 -14.20
CA VAL A 88 10.17 6.34 -13.51
C VAL A 88 9.09 7.11 -14.28
N VAL A 89 9.20 7.24 -15.60
CA VAL A 89 8.20 7.94 -16.42
C VAL A 89 6.83 7.26 -16.32
N ILE A 90 6.76 5.93 -16.42
CA ILE A 90 5.50 5.19 -16.28
C ILE A 90 4.89 5.41 -14.89
N CYS A 91 5.71 5.35 -13.84
CA CYS A 91 5.23 5.57 -12.48
C CYS A 91 4.72 7.00 -12.28
N VAL A 92 5.40 8.00 -12.83
CA VAL A 92 4.97 9.41 -12.76
C VAL A 92 3.65 9.62 -13.50
N VAL A 93 3.53 9.10 -14.73
CA VAL A 93 2.30 9.22 -15.53
C VAL A 93 1.11 8.57 -14.82
N LEU A 94 1.26 7.33 -14.33
CA LEU A 94 0.17 6.67 -13.61
C LEU A 94 -0.16 7.36 -12.29
N SER A 95 0.84 7.85 -11.56
CA SER A 95 0.62 8.59 -10.31
C SER A 95 -0.20 9.86 -10.57
N ILE A 96 0.12 10.62 -11.62
CA ILE A 96 -0.65 11.80 -12.02
C ILE A 96 -2.10 11.41 -12.35
N ILE A 97 -2.32 10.34 -13.11
CA ILE A 97 -3.68 9.87 -13.45
C ILE A 97 -4.48 9.56 -12.17
N VAL A 98 -3.88 8.82 -11.24
CA VAL A 98 -4.53 8.46 -9.97
C VAL A 98 -4.85 9.70 -9.14
N VAL A 99 -3.93 10.68 -9.06
CA VAL A 99 -4.15 11.94 -8.33
C VAL A 99 -5.26 12.77 -8.99
N VAL A 100 -5.29 12.87 -10.32
CA VAL A 100 -6.33 13.59 -11.05
C VAL A 100 -7.71 12.96 -10.82
N VAL A 101 -7.80 11.63 -10.90
CA VAL A 101 -9.03 10.88 -10.60
C VAL A 101 -9.45 11.09 -9.15
N PHE A 102 -8.51 11.05 -8.20
CA PHE A 102 -8.77 11.30 -6.78
C PHE A 102 -9.34 12.71 -6.55
N VAL A 103 -8.71 13.74 -7.12
CA VAL A 103 -9.15 15.13 -6.96
C VAL A 103 -10.52 15.37 -7.59
N PHE A 104 -10.76 14.83 -8.79
CA PHE A 104 -12.05 15.01 -9.48
C PHE A 104 -13.19 14.28 -8.79
N LEU A 105 -12.92 13.13 -8.16
CA LEU A 105 -13.90 12.34 -7.42
C LEU A 105 -13.84 12.51 -5.90
N TYR A 106 -13.10 13.50 -5.41
CA TYR A 106 -12.83 13.68 -3.97
C TYR A 106 -14.10 13.65 -3.11
N ASN A 107 -15.12 14.43 -3.47
CA ASN A 107 -16.37 14.51 -2.71
C ASN A 107 -17.10 13.15 -2.64
N LYS A 108 -17.02 12.36 -3.71
CA LYS A 108 -17.69 11.06 -3.80
C LYS A 108 -16.92 9.98 -3.05
N ILE A 109 -15.59 9.99 -3.16
CA ILE A 109 -14.71 9.10 -2.39
C ILE A 109 -14.90 9.39 -0.90
N PHE A 110 -14.88 10.66 -0.49
CA PHE A 110 -15.13 11.07 0.89
C PHE A 110 -16.47 10.56 1.42
N ALA A 111 -17.56 10.75 0.66
CA ALA A 111 -18.89 10.31 1.08
C ALA A 111 -18.96 8.79 1.30
N VAL A 112 -18.37 8.01 0.39
CA VAL A 112 -18.40 6.54 0.47
C VAL A 112 -17.48 6.01 1.58
N THR A 113 -16.32 6.64 1.80
CA THR A 113 -15.38 6.23 2.85
C THR A 113 -15.87 6.57 4.26
N PHE A 114 -16.60 7.68 4.44
CA PHE A 114 -17.11 8.08 5.75
C PHE A 114 -18.42 7.38 6.14
N ASP A 115 -19.36 7.28 5.20
CA ASP A 115 -20.65 6.63 5.45
C ASP A 115 -21.23 6.06 4.16
N GLU A 116 -20.93 4.78 3.92
CA GLU A 116 -21.43 4.05 2.76
C GLU A 116 -22.96 3.91 2.76
N ASN A 117 -23.58 3.79 3.94
CA ASN A 117 -25.03 3.65 4.05
C ASN A 117 -25.73 4.96 3.69
N PHE A 118 -25.21 6.08 4.18
CA PHE A 118 -25.69 7.42 3.84
C PHE A 118 -25.44 7.76 2.37
N ALA A 119 -24.27 7.42 1.82
CA ALA A 119 -23.98 7.61 0.40
C ALA A 119 -24.94 6.80 -0.48
N SER A 120 -25.25 5.55 -0.10
CA SER A 120 -26.22 4.71 -0.81
C SER A 120 -27.63 5.29 -0.74
N ALA A 121 -28.04 5.77 0.43
CA ALA A 121 -29.37 6.37 0.65
C ALA A 121 -29.56 7.70 -0.10
N THR A 122 -28.50 8.46 -0.31
CA THR A 122 -28.51 9.74 -1.06
C THR A 122 -28.43 9.56 -2.58
N GLY A 123 -28.54 8.31 -3.09
CA GLY A 123 -28.56 7.99 -4.52
C GLY A 123 -27.17 7.85 -5.15
N THR A 124 -26.10 7.84 -4.35
CA THR A 124 -24.75 7.58 -4.85
C THR A 124 -24.57 6.07 -5.04
N ASN A 125 -24.11 5.64 -6.23
CA ASN A 125 -23.83 4.23 -6.50
C ASN A 125 -22.52 3.80 -5.83
N THR A 126 -22.59 3.53 -4.53
CA THR A 126 -21.46 3.14 -3.65
C THR A 126 -20.63 2.00 -4.20
N LYS A 127 -21.28 0.97 -4.76
CA LYS A 127 -20.60 -0.18 -5.39
C LYS A 127 -19.63 0.22 -6.48
N ARG A 128 -19.99 1.20 -7.34
CA ARG A 128 -19.10 1.69 -8.40
C ARG A 128 -17.90 2.46 -7.85
N TYR A 129 -18.11 3.28 -6.82
CA TYR A 129 -17.02 4.05 -6.21
C TYR A 129 -16.11 3.18 -5.35
N ASN A 130 -16.63 2.17 -4.65
CA ASN A 130 -15.82 1.17 -3.96
C ASN A 130 -14.96 0.37 -4.95
N LEU A 131 -15.52 -0.03 -6.09
CA LEU A 131 -14.76 -0.65 -7.17
C LEU A 131 -13.64 0.28 -7.67
N LEU A 132 -13.95 1.56 -7.93
CA LEU A 132 -12.97 2.55 -8.37
C LEU A 132 -11.84 2.73 -7.34
N ILE A 133 -12.17 2.87 -6.06
CA ILE A 133 -11.20 3.02 -4.97
C ILE A 133 -10.30 1.78 -4.91
N ALA A 134 -10.84 0.57 -5.00
CA ALA A 134 -10.04 -0.64 -4.99
C ALA A 134 -9.14 -0.77 -6.23
N VAL A 135 -9.61 -0.36 -7.41
CA VAL A 135 -8.77 -0.34 -8.63
C VAL A 135 -7.65 0.67 -8.46
N MET A 136 -7.92 1.88 -7.95
CA MET A 136 -6.90 2.89 -7.67
C MET A 136 -5.85 2.36 -6.68
N ILE A 137 -6.29 1.75 -5.58
CA ILE A 137 -5.40 1.14 -4.59
C ILE A 137 -4.58 0.02 -5.20
N ALA A 138 -5.19 -0.88 -5.99
CA ALA A 138 -4.48 -1.97 -6.65
C ALA A 138 -3.38 -1.43 -7.59
N VAL A 139 -3.69 -0.39 -8.37
CA VAL A 139 -2.71 0.27 -9.25
C VAL A 139 -1.57 0.89 -8.44
N ILE A 140 -1.88 1.64 -7.37
CA ILE A 140 -0.86 2.24 -6.49
C ILE A 140 0.04 1.16 -5.89
N ILE A 141 -0.54 0.07 -5.38
CA ILE A 141 0.22 -1.02 -4.75
C ILE A 141 1.14 -1.67 -5.78
N VAL A 142 0.66 -2.01 -6.98
CA VAL A 142 1.50 -2.67 -8.00
C VAL A 142 2.70 -1.81 -8.39
N LEU A 143 2.47 -0.50 -8.59
CA LEU A 143 3.54 0.43 -8.90
C LEU A 143 4.57 0.51 -7.76
N ALA A 144 4.09 0.68 -6.53
CA ALA A 144 4.96 0.80 -5.37
C ALA A 144 5.70 -0.52 -5.06
N MET A 145 5.12 -1.68 -5.39
CA MET A 145 5.71 -3.01 -5.15
C MET A 145 7.01 -3.21 -5.91
N ASN A 146 7.08 -2.73 -7.14
CA ASN A 146 8.30 -2.84 -7.94
C ASN A 146 9.41 -1.91 -7.42
N LEU A 147 9.04 -0.80 -6.77
CA LEU A 147 9.97 0.23 -6.34
C LEU A 147 10.54 -0.02 -4.94
N VAL A 148 9.66 -0.42 -4.02
CA VAL A 148 9.91 -0.33 -2.58
C VAL A 148 9.75 -1.70 -1.90
N GLY A 149 9.05 -2.67 -2.51
CA GLY A 149 8.80 -3.99 -1.93
C GLY A 149 7.46 -4.10 -1.21
N SER A 150 6.97 -5.33 -1.03
CA SER A 150 5.55 -5.57 -0.73
C SER A 150 5.11 -5.20 0.68
N LEU A 151 5.89 -5.50 1.72
CA LEU A 151 5.52 -5.20 3.12
C LEU A 151 5.61 -3.71 3.43
N LEU A 152 6.55 -3.06 2.78
CA LEU A 152 6.88 -1.66 2.99
C LEU A 152 5.73 -0.75 2.54
N ILE A 153 4.97 -1.16 1.52
CA ILE A 153 3.78 -0.44 1.05
C ILE A 153 2.68 -0.45 2.10
N SER A 154 2.45 -1.60 2.74
CA SER A 154 1.47 -1.68 3.81
C SER A 154 1.83 -0.71 4.93
N ALA A 155 3.11 -0.58 5.27
CA ALA A 155 3.57 0.40 6.24
C ALA A 155 3.35 1.86 5.76
N LEU A 156 3.81 2.21 4.56
CA LEU A 156 3.72 3.56 3.99
C LEU A 156 2.27 4.04 3.76
N VAL A 157 1.32 3.12 3.57
CA VAL A 157 -0.10 3.45 3.44
C VAL A 157 -0.76 3.60 4.82
N ILE A 158 -0.45 2.72 5.77
CA ILE A 158 -1.17 2.64 7.05
C ILE A 158 -0.60 3.63 8.08
N PHE A 159 0.71 3.64 8.32
CA PHE A 159 1.30 4.44 9.41
C PHE A 159 1.12 5.95 9.22
N PRO A 160 1.41 6.54 8.05
CA PRO A 160 1.24 7.98 7.86
C PRO A 160 -0.23 8.43 7.97
N ALA A 161 -1.16 7.61 7.48
CA ALA A 161 -2.59 7.87 7.59
C ALA A 161 -3.06 7.85 9.05
N LEU A 162 -2.68 6.83 9.82
CA LEU A 162 -3.01 6.73 11.25
C LEU A 162 -2.34 7.85 12.06
N SER A 163 -1.10 8.20 11.73
CA SER A 163 -0.37 9.32 12.35
C SER A 163 -1.11 10.63 12.14
N ALA A 164 -1.53 10.92 10.91
CA ALA A 164 -2.28 12.12 10.60
C ALA A 164 -3.68 12.14 11.24
N MET A 165 -4.39 11.00 11.27
CA MET A 165 -5.70 10.89 11.94
C MET A 165 -5.62 11.09 13.46
N SER A 166 -4.49 10.77 14.10
CA SER A 166 -4.31 11.01 15.53
C SER A 166 -4.28 12.50 15.91
N ILE A 167 -3.97 13.37 14.96
CA ILE A 167 -3.82 14.82 15.16
C ILE A 167 -4.98 15.61 14.52
N PHE A 168 -5.40 15.22 13.32
CA PHE A 168 -6.37 15.98 12.53
C PHE A 168 -7.72 15.27 12.41
N LYS A 169 -8.80 16.04 12.53
CA LYS A 169 -10.19 15.55 12.38
C LYS A 169 -10.81 15.83 11.01
N SER A 170 -10.13 16.60 10.15
CA SER A 170 -10.63 16.95 8.82
C SER A 170 -9.98 16.06 7.77
N PHE A 171 -10.78 15.42 6.91
CA PHE A 171 -10.30 14.49 5.89
C PHE A 171 -9.26 15.10 4.96
N LEU A 172 -9.47 16.34 4.48
CA LEU A 172 -8.48 17.02 3.64
C LEU A 172 -7.15 17.18 4.38
N LYS A 173 -7.19 17.62 5.65
CA LYS A 173 -5.99 17.77 6.47
C LYS A 173 -5.29 16.43 6.72
N VAL A 174 -6.05 15.38 6.99
CA VAL A 174 -5.52 14.02 7.16
C VAL A 174 -4.83 13.55 5.89
N THR A 175 -5.47 13.67 4.72
CA THR A 175 -4.91 13.22 3.44
C THR A 175 -3.62 13.97 3.10
N VAL A 176 -3.59 15.30 3.24
CA VAL A 176 -2.40 16.11 2.93
C VAL A 176 -1.28 15.84 3.95
N CYS A 177 -1.58 15.78 5.25
CA CYS A 177 -0.57 15.51 6.27
C CYS A 177 -0.02 14.08 6.17
N ALA A 178 -0.85 13.09 5.85
CA ALA A 178 -0.41 11.72 5.63
C ALA A 178 0.54 11.63 4.43
N ALA A 179 0.24 12.32 3.33
CA ALA A 179 1.12 12.39 2.17
C ALA A 179 2.47 13.04 2.51
N ILE A 180 2.47 14.17 3.22
CA ILE A 180 3.70 14.86 3.65
C ILE A 180 4.51 13.97 4.60
N LEU A 181 3.87 13.38 5.61
CA LEU A 181 4.53 12.47 6.56
C LEU A 181 5.16 11.28 5.85
N SER A 182 4.44 10.65 4.92
CA SER A 182 4.95 9.53 4.13
C SER A 182 6.22 9.90 3.36
N VAL A 183 6.24 11.06 2.69
CA VAL A 183 7.41 11.55 1.96
C VAL A 183 8.58 11.85 2.90
N VAL A 184 8.33 12.48 4.05
CA VAL A 184 9.37 12.80 5.03
C VAL A 184 9.96 11.53 5.67
N CYS A 185 9.11 10.57 6.05
CA CYS A 185 9.54 9.27 6.59
C CYS A 185 10.35 8.47 5.56
N ALA A 186 9.88 8.41 4.31
CA ALA A 186 10.62 7.75 3.24
C ALA A 186 11.98 8.42 2.99
N PHE A 187 12.03 9.75 2.88
CA PHE A 187 13.27 10.49 2.65
C PHE A 187 14.28 10.32 3.80
N THR A 188 13.83 10.49 5.04
CA THR A 188 14.68 10.30 6.22
C THR A 188 15.14 8.84 6.37
N GLY A 189 14.26 7.87 6.14
CA GLY A 189 14.58 6.44 6.15
C GLY A 189 15.63 6.06 5.11
N ILE A 190 15.54 6.62 3.89
CA ILE A 190 16.54 6.40 2.83
C ILE A 190 17.90 6.99 3.22
N ILE A 191 17.94 8.22 3.73
CA ILE A 191 19.20 8.84 4.18
C ILE A 191 19.85 8.00 5.28
N ILE A 192 19.09 7.61 6.31
CA ILE A 192 19.59 6.79 7.41
C ILE A 192 20.11 5.45 6.89
N SER A 193 19.39 4.81 5.96
CA SER A 193 19.83 3.56 5.33
C SER A 193 21.17 3.69 4.62
N ILE A 194 21.37 4.77 3.86
CA ILE A 194 22.62 5.03 3.14
C ILE A 194 23.78 5.25 4.13
N LEU A 195 23.55 5.96 5.23
CA LEU A 195 24.59 6.23 6.24
C LEU A 195 24.92 5.00 7.11
N ALA A 196 23.92 4.21 7.48
CA ALA A 196 24.07 3.07 8.40
C ALA A 196 24.34 1.73 7.67
N GLY A 197 24.23 1.69 6.34
CA GLY A 197 24.38 0.46 5.55
C GLY A 197 23.28 -0.58 5.82
N THR A 198 22.15 -0.17 6.40
CA THR A 198 21.03 -1.04 6.75
C THR A 198 20.04 -1.19 5.58
N PRO A 199 19.24 -2.27 5.52
CA PRO A 199 18.23 -2.43 4.47
C PRO A 199 17.25 -1.25 4.44
N VAL A 200 17.11 -0.62 3.27
CA VAL A 200 16.27 0.58 3.07
C VAL A 200 14.86 0.39 3.61
N GLY A 201 14.30 -0.81 3.41
CA GLY A 201 12.93 -1.05 3.80
C GLY A 201 12.65 -1.15 5.28
N SER A 202 13.49 -1.86 6.02
CA SER A 202 13.32 -1.93 7.47
C SER A 202 13.53 -0.56 8.12
N THR A 203 14.44 0.27 7.59
CA THR A 203 14.65 1.63 8.09
C THR A 203 13.50 2.58 7.82
N ILE A 204 12.86 2.50 6.64
CA ILE A 204 11.68 3.35 6.36
C ILE A 204 10.53 2.96 7.30
N VAL A 205 10.27 1.66 7.46
CA VAL A 205 9.23 1.20 8.40
C VAL A 205 9.55 1.62 9.83
N ALA A 206 10.80 1.54 10.26
CA ALA A 206 11.22 2.02 11.57
C ALA A 206 10.97 3.53 11.73
N ALA A 207 11.27 4.33 10.71
CA ALA A 207 11.00 5.77 10.71
C ALA A 207 9.49 6.07 10.81
N ASP A 208 8.67 5.34 10.06
CA ASP A 208 7.19 5.44 10.12
C ASP A 208 6.63 5.09 11.51
N VAL A 209 7.15 4.04 12.14
CA VAL A 209 6.75 3.65 13.51
C VAL A 209 7.10 4.74 14.52
N VAL A 210 8.30 5.33 14.41
CA VAL A 210 8.74 6.43 15.27
C VAL A 210 7.86 7.67 15.05
N ALA A 211 7.61 8.03 13.78
CA ALA A 211 6.73 9.14 13.44
C ALA A 211 5.31 8.94 13.99
N PHE A 212 4.77 7.72 13.88
CA PHE A 212 3.48 7.36 14.46
C PHE A 212 3.47 7.49 15.98
N ALA A 213 4.49 6.99 16.67
CA ALA A 213 4.59 7.11 18.12
C ALA A 213 4.61 8.58 18.58
N ILE A 214 5.37 9.44 17.88
CA ILE A 214 5.44 10.88 18.15
C ILE A 214 4.07 11.53 17.90
N CYS A 215 3.44 11.25 16.76
CA CYS A 215 2.13 11.82 16.41
C CYS A 215 1.04 11.37 17.38
N TYR A 216 1.04 10.11 17.79
CA TYR A 216 0.10 9.57 18.77
C TYR A 216 0.24 10.25 20.14
N LEU A 217 1.48 10.44 20.61
CA LEU A 217 1.74 11.17 21.85
C LEU A 217 1.30 12.65 21.75
N ALA A 218 1.61 13.31 20.64
CA ALA A 218 1.17 14.68 20.37
C ALA A 218 -0.37 14.77 20.31
N GLY A 219 -1.02 13.83 19.64
CA GLY A 219 -2.47 13.71 19.54
C GLY A 219 -3.14 13.51 20.90
N LYS A 220 -2.52 12.74 21.81
CA LYS A 220 -2.99 12.58 23.19
C LYS A 220 -2.89 13.89 23.99
N ILE A 221 -1.84 14.68 23.79
CA ILE A 221 -1.65 15.98 24.46
C ILE A 221 -2.63 17.03 23.92
N VAL A 222 -2.86 17.04 22.60
CA VAL A 222 -3.80 17.96 21.94
C VAL A 222 -5.26 17.55 22.20
N GLY A 223 -5.54 16.25 22.25
CA GLY A 223 -6.87 15.67 22.50
C GLY A 223 -7.26 15.56 23.98
N GLY A 224 -6.31 15.66 24.92
CA GLY A 224 -6.56 15.71 26.36
C GLY A 224 -7.15 17.03 26.88
N ARG A 225 -7.56 17.94 25.99
CA ARG A 225 -8.26 19.20 26.29
C ARG A 225 -9.68 19.25 25.72
N ALA A 226 -10.25 18.12 25.30
CA ALA A 226 -11.64 18.00 24.87
C ALA A 226 -12.50 17.36 25.96
#